data_AF-A0A4Q3C8J7-F1
#
_entry.id   AF-A0A4Q3C8J7-F1
#
_cell.length_a   1.000
_cell.length_b   1.000
_cell.length_c   1.000
_cell.angle_alpha   90.00
_cell.angle_beta   90.00
_cell.angle_gamma   90.00
#
_symmetry.space_group_name_H-M   'P 1'
#
loop_
_entity.id
_entity.type
_entity.pdbx_description
1 polymer ?
#
loop_
_entity_poly.entity_id
_entity_poly.type
_entity_poly.pdbx_seq_one_letter_code
_entity_poly.pdbx_strand_id
1 'polypeptide(L)'
;SILLGKTTGYFGVTNYQGAKFATDAAAATPVMKALKDRGLIFLHDGAAARSVLPQAADQTGLDFTVADRIVDAELSADAIDRELLALEALAIQNGKAIGVGFAYPVTIEQFRLWAEGLKAKGYQLAPASASAGVTARPGKS
;
A
#
# COMPACT_ATOMS: atom_id res chain seq x y z
N SER A 1 -15.74 20.72 4.49
CA SER A 1 -16.11 19.90 3.32
C SER A 1 -14.90 19.14 2.83
N ILE A 2 -14.91 17.81 2.98
CA ILE A 2 -13.84 16.95 2.45
C ILE A 2 -14.31 16.49 1.07
N LEU A 3 -13.53 16.80 0.05
CA LEU A 3 -13.85 16.59 -1.35
C LEU A 3 -13.71 15.09 -1.70
N LEU A 4 -14.68 14.26 -1.33
CA LEU A 4 -14.87 12.93 -1.95
C LEU A 4 -15.97 13.04 -3.00
N GLY A 5 -15.57 13.50 -4.18
CA GLY A 5 -16.42 13.56 -5.36
C GLY A 5 -15.55 13.46 -6.61
N LYS A 6 -15.08 12.24 -6.91
CA LYS A 6 -14.84 11.68 -8.26
C LYS A 6 -13.98 10.42 -8.15
N THR A 7 -14.67 9.28 -8.09
CA THR A 7 -14.41 7.97 -8.75
C THR A 7 -14.75 6.81 -7.82
N THR A 8 -15.49 5.85 -8.36
CA THR A 8 -15.82 4.56 -7.76
C THR A 8 -14.76 3.54 -8.19
N GLY A 9 -14.25 2.69 -7.27
CA GLY A 9 -13.29 1.62 -7.59
C GLY A 9 -12.08 1.45 -6.67
N TYR A 10 -11.95 2.22 -5.58
CA TYR A 10 -10.82 2.07 -4.64
C TYR A 10 -11.06 0.98 -3.60
N PHE A 11 -10.07 0.12 -3.37
CA PHE A 11 -10.11 -0.94 -2.35
C PHE A 11 -9.50 -0.50 -1.00
N GLY A 12 -8.75 0.61 -0.97
CA GLY A 12 -8.09 1.10 0.22
C GLY A 12 -7.57 2.53 0.07
N VAL A 13 -7.07 3.08 1.18
CA VAL A 13 -6.43 4.40 1.27
C VAL A 13 -4.98 4.21 1.69
N THR A 14 -4.09 5.05 1.17
CA THR A 14 -2.69 5.15 1.60
C THR A 14 -2.39 6.53 2.19
N ASN A 15 -1.40 6.63 3.07
CA ASN A 15 -0.91 7.91 3.54
C ASN A 15 -0.17 8.66 2.40
N TYR A 16 -0.38 9.97 2.33
CA TYR A 16 0.44 10.91 1.55
C TYR A 16 1.10 11.86 2.55
N GLN A 17 2.39 11.68 2.82
CA GLN A 17 3.21 12.56 3.68
C GLN A 17 2.56 12.92 5.04
N GLY A 18 2.15 11.92 5.80
CA GLY A 18 1.37 12.09 7.03
C GLY A 18 2.14 11.87 8.32
N ALA A 19 3.38 12.33 8.48
CA ALA A 19 4.15 12.10 9.72
C ALA A 19 3.39 12.54 10.99
N LYS A 20 2.58 13.61 10.91
CA LYS A 20 1.73 14.07 12.03
C LYS A 20 0.50 13.20 12.26
N PHE A 21 -0.19 12.79 11.19
CA PHE A 21 -1.35 11.91 11.28
C PHE A 21 -0.95 10.51 11.79
N ALA A 22 0.21 10.04 11.33
CA ALA A 22 0.81 8.78 11.77
C ALA A 22 1.28 8.80 13.22
N THR A 23 1.27 9.94 13.92
CA THR A 23 1.70 10.06 15.32
C THR A 23 0.59 10.48 16.29
N ASP A 24 -0.61 10.82 15.80
CA ASP A 24 -1.73 11.29 16.62
C ASP A 24 -2.87 10.26 16.63
N ALA A 25 -2.95 9.49 17.72
CA ALA A 25 -3.95 8.43 17.86
C ALA A 25 -5.38 8.98 17.97
N ALA A 26 -5.56 10.16 18.57
CA ALA A 26 -6.88 10.77 18.73
C ALA A 26 -7.45 11.23 17.39
N ALA A 27 -6.58 11.67 16.48
CA ALA A 27 -6.94 11.99 15.10
C ALA A 27 -7.09 10.74 14.22
N ALA A 28 -6.28 9.70 14.43
CA ALA A 28 -6.27 8.50 13.61
C ALA A 28 -7.50 7.60 13.81
N THR A 29 -7.92 7.35 15.06
CA THR A 29 -8.99 6.40 15.37
C THR A 29 -10.33 6.72 14.68
N PRO A 30 -10.83 7.97 14.66
CA PRO A 30 -12.05 8.32 13.91
C PRO A 30 -11.95 8.05 12.41
N VAL A 31 -10.76 8.26 11.82
CA VAL A 31 -10.51 7.99 10.40
C VAL A 31 -10.53 6.49 10.13
N MET A 32 -9.84 5.68 10.95
CA MET A 32 -9.84 4.22 10.80
C MET A 32 -11.24 3.64 10.90
N LYS A 33 -12.04 4.12 11.85
CA LYS A 33 -13.44 3.73 11.98
C LYS A 33 -14.25 4.07 10.73
N ALA A 34 -14.09 5.28 10.18
CA ALA A 34 -14.81 5.68 8.97
C ALA A 34 -14.43 4.85 7.73
N LEU A 35 -13.17 4.41 7.63
CA LEU A 35 -12.70 3.50 6.57
C LEU A 35 -13.33 2.11 6.73
N LYS A 36 -13.34 1.58 7.95
CA LYS A 36 -13.95 0.28 8.27
C LYS A 36 -15.44 0.27 7.93
N ASP A 37 -16.17 1.30 8.34
CA ASP A 37 -17.61 1.42 8.10
C ASP A 37 -17.94 1.46 6.59
N ARG A 38 -16.95 1.78 5.75
CA ARG A 38 -17.05 1.79 4.27
C ARG A 38 -16.49 0.52 3.61
N GLY A 39 -16.01 -0.45 4.38
CA GLY A 39 -15.40 -1.69 3.87
C GLY A 39 -14.08 -1.47 3.13
N LEU A 40 -13.36 -0.40 3.45
CA LEU A 40 -12.05 -0.09 2.88
C LEU A 40 -10.93 -0.63 3.77
N ILE A 41 -9.74 -0.80 3.19
CA ILE A 41 -8.51 -1.09 3.96
C ILE A 41 -7.60 0.13 4.06
N PHE A 42 -6.63 0.06 4.97
CA PHE A 42 -5.53 1.02 5.01
C PHE A 42 -4.21 0.33 4.60
N LEU A 43 -3.60 0.82 3.51
CA LEU A 43 -2.25 0.43 3.09
C LEU A 43 -1.28 1.54 3.50
N HIS A 44 -0.46 1.28 4.51
CA HIS A 44 0.56 2.22 4.96
C HIS A 44 1.82 2.06 4.09
N ASP A 45 2.38 3.15 3.58
CA ASP A 45 3.58 3.12 2.71
C ASP A 45 4.86 2.65 3.44
N GLY A 46 4.83 2.59 4.76
CA GLY A 46 5.97 2.20 5.62
C GLY A 46 6.80 3.40 6.11
N ALA A 47 6.46 4.62 5.69
CA ALA A 47 7.10 5.86 6.11
C ALA A 47 6.65 6.27 7.52
N ALA A 48 7.09 5.52 8.54
CA ALA A 48 7.24 5.89 9.96
C ALA A 48 7.26 4.61 10.82
N ALA A 49 8.45 4.18 11.24
CA ALA A 49 8.65 2.99 12.07
C ALA A 49 7.95 3.03 13.44
N ARG A 50 7.41 4.19 13.86
CA ARG A 50 6.70 4.41 15.12
C ARG A 50 5.31 5.01 14.90
N SER A 51 4.64 4.57 13.84
CA SER A 51 3.28 5.00 13.53
C SER A 51 2.30 4.47 14.60
N VAL A 52 1.35 5.30 15.03
CA VAL A 52 0.21 4.92 15.90
C VAL A 52 -0.92 4.29 15.09
N LEU A 53 -0.81 4.28 13.76
CA LEU A 53 -1.85 3.81 12.85
C LEU A 53 -2.15 2.31 12.96
N PRO A 54 -1.16 1.41 13.18
CA PRO A 54 -1.46 0.00 13.43
C PRO A 54 -2.33 -0.18 14.68
N GLN A 55 -1.99 0.49 15.79
CA GLN A 55 -2.77 0.41 17.03
C GLN A 55 -4.19 0.97 16.85
N ALA A 56 -4.34 2.08 16.12
CA ALA A 56 -5.66 2.65 15.82
C ALA A 56 -6.49 1.75 14.91
N ALA A 57 -5.86 1.07 13.94
CA ALA A 57 -6.53 0.09 13.10
C ALA A 57 -7.00 -1.12 13.91
N ASP A 58 -6.16 -1.66 14.79
CA ASP A 58 -6.50 -2.77 15.68
C ASP A 58 -7.69 -2.42 16.59
N GLN A 59 -7.67 -1.24 17.21
CA GLN A 59 -8.76 -0.75 18.06
C GLN A 59 -10.11 -0.65 17.33
N THR A 60 -10.07 -0.36 16.04
CA THR A 60 -11.28 -0.23 15.24
C THR A 60 -11.65 -1.52 14.52
N GLY A 61 -10.75 -2.50 14.43
CA GLY A 61 -10.90 -3.71 13.61
C GLY A 61 -10.90 -3.40 12.12
N LEU A 62 -10.07 -2.43 11.70
CA LEU A 62 -9.81 -2.11 10.30
C LEU A 62 -8.71 -3.03 9.76
N ASP A 63 -8.90 -3.59 8.57
CA ASP A 63 -7.83 -4.30 7.87
C ASP A 63 -6.71 -3.31 7.50
N PHE A 64 -5.53 -3.56 8.04
CA PHE A 64 -4.36 -2.72 7.92
C PHE A 64 -3.18 -3.53 7.40
N THR A 65 -2.45 -2.97 6.44
CA THR A 65 -1.24 -3.59 5.91
C THR A 65 -0.17 -2.53 5.67
N VAL A 66 1.09 -2.93 5.76
CA VAL A 66 2.23 -2.05 5.50
C VAL A 66 2.92 -2.54 4.22
N ALA A 67 3.27 -1.61 3.35
CA ALA A 67 4.10 -1.91 2.19
C ALA A 67 5.47 -2.42 2.65
N ASP A 68 5.99 -3.42 1.95
CA ASP A 68 7.29 -4.00 2.22
C ASP A 68 8.43 -3.06 1.80
N ARG A 69 8.23 -2.30 0.70
CA ARG A 69 9.22 -1.36 0.14
C ARG A 69 8.57 -0.06 -0.36
N ILE A 70 9.24 1.05 -0.11
CA ILE A 70 9.06 2.31 -0.85
C ILE A 70 10.07 2.30 -1.98
N VAL A 71 9.59 2.05 -3.19
CA VAL A 71 10.43 1.71 -4.34
C VAL A 71 11.18 2.93 -4.89
N ASP A 72 10.63 4.13 -4.72
CA ASP A 72 11.19 5.38 -5.21
C ASP A 72 11.63 6.33 -4.10
N ALA A 73 12.09 5.77 -2.98
CA ALA A 73 12.69 6.55 -1.89
C ALA A 73 13.88 7.40 -2.35
N GLU A 74 14.64 6.90 -3.34
CA GLU A 74 15.65 7.66 -4.09
C GLU A 74 15.25 7.69 -5.57
N LEU A 75 15.16 8.89 -6.16
CA LEU A 75 14.67 9.10 -7.52
C LEU A 75 15.75 8.91 -8.59
N SER A 76 16.38 7.74 -8.60
CA SER A 76 17.33 7.31 -9.62
C SER A 76 16.95 5.92 -10.14
N ALA A 77 17.21 5.65 -11.43
CA ALA A 77 16.88 4.37 -12.05
C ALA A 77 17.54 3.20 -11.30
N ASP A 78 18.85 3.31 -11.03
CA ASP A 78 19.61 2.29 -10.32
C ASP A 78 19.08 2.03 -8.89
N ALA A 79 18.61 3.06 -8.19
CA ALA A 79 18.04 2.88 -6.85
C ALA A 79 16.69 2.16 -6.91
N ILE A 80 15.82 2.58 -7.83
CA ILE A 80 14.51 1.94 -8.05
C ILE A 80 14.69 0.46 -8.43
N ASP A 81 15.64 0.15 -9.32
CA ASP A 81 15.93 -1.24 -9.70
C ASP A 81 16.37 -2.11 -8.52
N ARG A 82 17.21 -1.57 -7.62
CA ARG A 82 17.61 -2.28 -6.39
C ARG A 82 16.42 -2.55 -5.49
N GLU A 83 15.52 -1.58 -5.35
CA GLU A 83 14.31 -1.71 -4.55
C GLU A 83 13.33 -2.75 -5.13
N LEU A 84 13.17 -2.78 -6.45
CA LEU A 84 12.36 -3.76 -7.16
C LEU A 84 12.93 -5.17 -7.05
N LEU A 85 14.25 -5.33 -7.12
CA LEU A 85 14.91 -6.62 -6.91
C LEU A 85 14.75 -7.10 -5.45
N ALA A 86 14.84 -6.20 -4.47
CA ALA A 86 14.57 -6.53 -3.07
C ALA A 86 13.11 -6.96 -2.86
N LEU A 87 12.17 -6.30 -3.53
CA LEU A 87 10.75 -6.65 -3.49
C LEU A 87 10.49 -8.05 -4.09
N GLU A 88 11.14 -8.38 -5.21
CA GLU A 88 11.14 -9.72 -5.81
C GLU A 88 11.61 -10.80 -4.82
N ALA A 89 12.71 -10.53 -4.10
CA ALA A 89 13.25 -11.45 -3.10
C ALA A 89 12.28 -11.66 -1.92
N LEU A 90 11.62 -10.60 -1.45
CA LEU A 90 10.59 -10.68 -0.41
C LEU A 90 9.38 -11.49 -0.87
N ALA A 91 8.96 -11.32 -2.13
CA ALA A 91 7.86 -12.10 -2.70
C ALA A 91 8.16 -13.60 -2.77
N ILE A 92 9.41 -13.99 -3.07
CA ILE A 92 9.83 -15.41 -3.01
C ILE A 92 9.74 -15.94 -1.59
N GLN A 93 10.25 -15.20 -0.62
CA GLN A 93 10.33 -15.65 0.77
C GLN A 93 8.96 -15.76 1.43
N ASN A 94 8.07 -14.80 1.15
CA ASN A 94 6.80 -14.64 1.85
C ASN A 94 5.59 -15.11 1.01
N GLY A 95 5.80 -15.52 -0.24
CA GLY A 95 4.76 -15.83 -1.23
C GLY A 95 4.08 -14.60 -1.85
N LYS A 96 4.26 -13.41 -1.27
CA LYS A 96 3.78 -12.12 -1.77
C LYS A 96 4.63 -10.98 -1.20
N ALA A 97 4.66 -9.85 -1.89
CA ALA A 97 5.18 -8.59 -1.37
C ALA A 97 4.41 -7.41 -1.98
N ILE A 98 4.38 -6.27 -1.28
CA ILE A 98 3.72 -5.03 -1.68
C ILE A 98 4.77 -3.92 -1.76
N GLY A 99 5.01 -3.39 -2.95
CA GLY A 99 5.82 -2.20 -3.19
C GLY A 99 4.93 -1.00 -3.46
N VAL A 100 5.35 0.18 -3.00
CA VAL A 100 4.69 1.47 -3.28
C VAL A 100 5.67 2.46 -3.89
N GLY A 101 5.15 3.40 -4.67
CA GLY A 101 5.91 4.53 -5.18
C GLY A 101 4.99 5.61 -5.75
N PHE A 102 5.54 6.80 -5.94
CA PHE A 102 4.86 7.91 -6.59
C PHE A 102 5.02 7.85 -8.11
N ALA A 103 4.09 8.48 -8.83
CA ALA A 103 4.05 8.50 -10.28
C ALA A 103 5.06 9.51 -10.89
N TYR A 104 6.33 9.46 -10.46
CA TYR A 104 7.39 10.22 -11.10
C TYR A 104 7.76 9.57 -12.44
N PRO A 105 8.21 10.35 -13.45
CA PRO A 105 8.56 9.80 -14.75
C PRO A 105 9.57 8.63 -14.69
N VAL A 106 10.60 8.74 -13.83
CA VAL A 106 11.59 7.67 -13.64
C VAL A 106 10.98 6.42 -13.00
N THR A 107 10.11 6.59 -12.00
CA THR A 107 9.41 5.48 -11.33
C THR A 107 8.51 4.72 -12.31
N ILE A 108 7.75 5.44 -13.14
CA ILE A 108 6.86 4.84 -14.15
C ILE A 108 7.67 4.01 -15.14
N GLU A 109 8.77 4.56 -15.66
CA GLU A 109 9.58 3.86 -16.67
C GLU A 109 10.23 2.60 -16.10
N GLN A 110 10.78 2.65 -14.88
CA GLN A 110 11.36 1.46 -14.24
C GLN A 110 10.30 0.40 -13.93
N PHE A 111 9.11 0.80 -13.47
CA PHE A 111 8.01 -0.16 -13.24
C PHE A 111 7.57 -0.84 -14.53
N ARG A 112 7.53 -0.10 -15.65
CA ARG A 112 7.20 -0.66 -16.96
C ARG A 112 8.22 -1.73 -17.38
N LEU A 113 9.51 -1.39 -17.34
CA LEU A 113 10.61 -2.29 -17.70
C LEU A 113 10.65 -3.54 -16.81
N TRP A 114 10.50 -3.34 -15.50
CA TRP A 114 10.46 -4.42 -14.52
C TRP A 114 9.28 -5.37 -14.75
N ALA A 115 8.07 -4.83 -14.97
CA ALA A 115 6.86 -5.61 -15.16
C ALA A 115 6.92 -6.53 -16.39
N GLU A 116 7.62 -6.10 -17.46
CA GLU A 116 7.84 -6.90 -18.68
C GLU A 116 8.62 -8.19 -18.39
N GLY A 117 9.55 -8.16 -17.41
CA GLY A 117 10.39 -9.30 -17.04
C GLY A 117 9.76 -10.28 -16.03
N LEU A 118 8.70 -9.88 -15.32
CA LEU A 118 8.17 -10.62 -14.17
C LEU A 118 7.71 -12.04 -14.51
N LYS A 119 6.99 -12.20 -15.62
CA LYS A 119 6.45 -13.50 -16.02
C LYS A 119 7.56 -14.53 -16.27
N ALA A 120 8.66 -14.10 -16.90
CA ALA A 120 9.81 -14.96 -17.15
C ALA A 120 10.52 -15.39 -15.86
N LYS A 121 10.45 -14.55 -14.82
CA LYS A 121 10.98 -14.82 -13.48
C LYS A 121 10.01 -15.60 -12.58
N GLY A 122 8.80 -15.93 -13.06
CA GLY A 122 7.80 -16.67 -12.29
C GLY A 122 6.93 -15.83 -11.36
N TYR A 123 6.93 -14.50 -11.50
CA TYR A 123 6.07 -13.61 -10.74
C TYR A 123 4.79 -13.26 -11.49
N GLN A 124 3.72 -13.06 -10.73
CA GLN A 124 2.46 -12.51 -11.22
C GLN A 124 2.23 -11.16 -10.54
N LEU A 125 2.15 -10.09 -11.34
CA LEU A 125 1.71 -8.79 -10.83
C LEU A 125 0.21 -8.88 -10.51
N ALA A 126 -0.18 -8.42 -9.31
CA ALA A 126 -1.54 -8.45 -8.82
C ALA A 126 -1.94 -7.08 -8.26
N PRO A 127 -3.25 -6.72 -8.29
CA PRO A 127 -3.75 -5.56 -7.57
C PRO A 127 -3.47 -5.70 -6.07
N ALA A 128 -3.10 -4.62 -5.40
CA ALA A 128 -2.79 -4.65 -3.97
C ALA A 128 -3.95 -5.13 -3.08
N SER A 129 -5.21 -5.08 -3.55
CA SER A 129 -6.36 -5.69 -2.87
C SER A 129 -6.23 -7.21 -2.69
N ALA A 130 -5.65 -7.91 -3.67
CA ALA A 130 -5.44 -9.35 -3.62
C ALA A 130 -4.31 -9.70 -2.62
N SER A 131 -3.33 -8.83 -2.49
CA SER A 131 -2.17 -9.04 -1.62
C SER A 131 -2.42 -8.59 -0.17
N ALA A 132 -3.32 -7.64 0.07
CA ALA A 132 -3.60 -7.09 1.39
C ALA A 132 -4.51 -7.98 2.28
N GLY A 133 -4.89 -9.18 1.82
CA GLY A 133 -5.68 -10.13 2.61
C GLY A 133 -7.19 -9.90 2.58
N VAL A 134 -7.69 -9.04 1.69
CA VAL A 134 -9.14 -8.86 1.49
C VAL A 134 -9.70 -10.08 0.76
N THR A 135 -10.29 -11.01 1.50
CA THR A 135 -11.28 -11.90 0.90
C THR A 135 -12.49 -11.06 0.55
N ALA A 136 -12.83 -10.98 -0.73
CA ALA A 136 -14.05 -10.30 -1.19
C ALA A 136 -15.22 -10.85 -0.38
N ARG A 137 -15.85 -10.00 0.45
CA ARG A 137 -17.01 -10.42 1.23
C ARG A 137 -18.12 -10.71 0.22
N PRO A 138 -18.71 -11.92 0.19
CA PRO A 138 -19.79 -12.21 -0.75
C PRO A 138 -20.92 -11.21 -0.48
N GLY A 139 -21.39 -10.55 -1.55
CA GLY A 139 -22.48 -9.60 -1.47
C GLY A 139 -23.69 -10.27 -0.83
N LYS A 140 -24.30 -9.60 0.16
CA LYS A 140 -25.56 -10.08 0.74
C LYS A 140 -26.59 -10.21 -0.38
N SER A 141 -27.08 -11.43 -0.55
CA SER A 141 -28.27 -11.75 -1.33
C SER A 141 -29.52 -11.14 -0.69
#